data_AF-A0AA35WW18-F1
#
_entry.id   AF-A0AA35WW18-F1
#
_cell.length_a   1.000
_cell.length_b   1.000
_cell.length_c   1.000
_cell.angle_alpha   90.00
_cell.angle_beta   90.00
_cell.angle_gamma   90.00
#
_symmetry.space_group_name_H-M   'P 1'
#
loop_
_entity.id
_entity.type
_entity.pdbx_description
1 polymer ?
#
loop_
_entity_poly.entity_id
_entity_poly.type
_entity_poly.pdbx_seq_one_letter_code
_entity_poly.pdbx_strand_id
1 'polypeptide(L)'
;MCVCCRSVEPLFESSRFDDGLRQLIRSTFPEFYPQAPAPQPEPDKGAEGGSTEKPVVIVSDEEEEEERQGVQGEDLEIIGAFSGDEEGKEGEPHGGSSQGFVAIAEISPEPVEEGVEGVDGEVEMGGEEEDRLCLLPESIRETLLSLLLDNEGVVQPAILDEVVQMIREKRSVLGEEGMSVVGGLVARALEQDFATGFRPEDTLSLRESERPSMALCKCASEDESALALLVSLSDHEPSTGYFLLMFLLHHYRDQLSKYKDFTSQCAIHPTLISALVADLKECVEKESSLFFDSLPLIYKEFAVELKHCEELLSVIVANIDPAHLQILMQQLMVRDFAIFGNDKAGIEHLIESSLGLDSFEQFCVWQLLCAEGPDASLVIPAIGKFDAQEHHEALSGAILFLRAEASGLLGVSELFSLPLRHSGLVTAAGSRWINAKPSKYAKYLSHFLDKSGKDTLSLTLTHLQNLLQYLKGNALFEAADGAVAKALCKLFSADKYYRERRRGVAHPLLVLARDLCRLSPPNPPPRREE
;
A
#
# COMPACT_ATOMS: atom_id res chain seq x y z
N MET A 1 20.26 -12.10 21.70
CA MET A 1 20.91 -12.94 20.68
C MET A 1 21.28 -14.28 21.30
N CYS A 2 20.66 -15.38 20.87
CA CYS A 2 21.27 -16.71 20.81
C CYS A 2 20.43 -17.56 19.84
N VAL A 3 20.99 -17.84 18.67
CA VAL A 3 20.40 -18.63 17.59
C VAL A 3 20.74 -20.10 17.85
N CYS A 4 19.73 -20.94 18.08
CA CYS A 4 19.89 -22.39 17.92
C CYS A 4 19.34 -22.77 16.54
N CYS A 5 20.23 -23.33 15.72
CA CYS A 5 19.99 -23.89 14.40
C CYS A 5 18.72 -24.75 14.36
N ARG A 6 17.68 -24.28 13.65
CA ARG A 6 16.64 -25.14 13.10
C ARG A 6 16.92 -25.24 11.60
N SER A 7 17.21 -26.45 11.13
CA SER A 7 17.33 -26.76 9.71
C SER A 7 16.09 -26.25 8.97
N VAL A 8 16.29 -25.47 7.90
CA VAL A 8 15.23 -24.96 7.00
C VAL A 8 14.75 -26.02 5.99
N GLU A 9 15.35 -27.22 6.03
CA GLU A 9 15.00 -28.38 5.20
C GLU A 9 13.48 -28.70 5.13
N PRO A 10 12.68 -28.60 6.22
CA PRO A 10 11.24 -28.89 6.14
C PRO A 10 10.45 -27.90 5.25
N LEU A 11 10.97 -26.70 4.99
CA LEU A 11 10.33 -25.72 4.10
C LEU A 11 10.50 -26.10 2.62
N PHE A 12 11.62 -26.73 2.26
CA PHE A 12 11.94 -27.12 0.89
C PHE A 12 11.41 -28.51 0.52
N GLU A 13 11.01 -29.32 1.50
CA GLU A 13 10.37 -30.63 1.30
C GLU A 13 8.84 -30.59 1.25
N SER A 14 8.25 -29.40 1.11
CA SER A 14 6.81 -29.24 0.95
C SER A 14 6.26 -30.11 -0.17
N SER A 15 5.13 -30.79 0.09
CA SER A 15 4.39 -31.58 -0.90
C SER A 15 3.87 -30.74 -2.07
N ARG A 16 3.93 -29.40 -1.98
CA ARG A 16 3.50 -28.45 -3.02
C ARG A 16 4.53 -28.23 -4.13
N PHE A 17 5.81 -28.57 -3.93
CA PHE A 17 6.82 -28.51 -4.98
C PHE A 17 6.85 -29.82 -5.77
N ASP A 18 7.18 -29.77 -7.06
CA ASP A 18 7.39 -30.97 -7.86
C ASP A 18 8.81 -31.54 -7.65
N ASP A 19 9.04 -32.77 -8.07
CA ASP A 19 10.32 -33.46 -7.82
C ASP A 19 11.50 -32.80 -8.56
N GLY A 20 11.24 -32.15 -9.69
CA GLY A 20 12.25 -31.41 -10.46
C GLY A 20 12.72 -30.15 -9.75
N LEU A 21 11.79 -29.35 -9.22
CA LEU A 21 12.11 -28.14 -8.48
C LEU A 21 12.79 -28.46 -7.14
N ARG A 22 12.39 -29.55 -6.47
CA ARG A 22 13.09 -30.03 -5.27
C ARG A 22 14.53 -30.42 -5.56
N GLN A 23 14.79 -31.07 -6.70
CA GLN A 23 16.16 -31.42 -7.10
C GLN A 23 16.98 -30.17 -7.47
N LEU A 24 16.37 -29.19 -8.13
CA LEU A 24 17.03 -27.94 -8.50
C LEU A 24 17.40 -27.11 -7.27
N ILE A 25 16.51 -27.03 -6.27
CA ILE A 25 16.78 -26.34 -5.00
C ILE A 25 17.92 -27.05 -4.25
N ARG A 26 17.92 -28.39 -4.21
CA ARG A 26 18.98 -29.20 -3.60
C ARG A 26 20.34 -29.03 -4.27
N SER A 27 20.37 -28.89 -5.60
CA SER A 27 21.63 -28.70 -6.34
C SER A 27 22.16 -27.27 -6.26
N THR A 28 21.26 -26.29 -6.15
CA THR A 28 21.62 -24.87 -6.12
C THR A 28 22.06 -24.41 -4.74
N PHE A 29 21.50 -24.99 -3.66
CA PHE A 29 21.80 -24.58 -2.29
C PHE A 29 22.13 -25.77 -1.35
N PRO A 30 23.24 -26.49 -1.61
CA PRO A 30 23.64 -27.67 -0.84
C PRO A 30 23.97 -27.37 0.64
N GLU A 31 24.32 -26.12 0.98
CA GLU A 31 24.63 -25.65 2.33
C GLU A 31 23.44 -25.70 3.31
N PHE A 32 22.20 -25.79 2.82
CA PHE A 32 21.00 -25.93 3.65
C PHE A 32 20.63 -27.38 3.94
N TYR A 33 21.36 -28.36 3.39
CA TYR A 33 21.17 -29.78 3.64
C TYR A 33 22.35 -30.35 4.45
N PRO A 34 22.11 -31.10 5.54
CA PRO A 34 23.18 -31.72 6.29
C PRO A 34 23.90 -32.75 5.41
N GLN A 35 25.20 -32.53 5.16
CA GLN A 35 26.03 -33.49 4.43
C GLN A 35 26.03 -34.84 5.19
N ALA A 36 25.78 -35.93 4.46
CA ALA A 36 25.89 -37.26 5.01
C ALA A 36 27.31 -37.47 5.59
N PRO A 37 27.45 -38.07 6.78
CA PRO A 37 28.76 -38.34 7.34
C PRO A 37 29.54 -39.25 6.38
N ALA A 38 30.78 -38.86 6.08
CA ALA A 38 31.69 -39.66 5.26
C ALA A 38 31.84 -41.09 5.82
N PRO A 39 31.94 -42.12 4.97
CA PRO A 39 32.09 -43.50 5.42
C PRO A 39 33.39 -43.64 6.20
N GLN A 40 33.30 -44.08 7.46
CA GLN A 40 34.46 -44.46 8.24
C GLN A 40 35.09 -45.75 7.67
N PRO A 41 36.43 -45.87 7.67
CA PRO A 41 37.11 -47.04 7.14
C PRO A 41 36.83 -48.27 8.02
N GLU A 42 36.62 -49.41 7.35
CA GLU A 42 36.43 -50.73 7.97
C GLU A 42 37.55 -51.07 8.97
N PRO A 43 37.24 -51.65 10.13
CA PRO A 43 38.18 -52.46 10.89
C PRO A 43 37.92 -53.95 10.61
N ASP A 44 38.85 -54.60 9.92
CA ASP A 44 38.87 -56.05 9.76
C ASP A 44 39.47 -56.71 11.02
N LYS A 45 38.72 -57.71 11.54
CA LYS A 45 39.07 -58.83 12.43
C LYS A 45 39.57 -58.60 13.87
N GLY A 46 38.84 -59.23 14.81
CA GLY A 46 39.45 -59.77 16.03
C GLY A 46 38.52 -60.03 17.22
N ALA A 47 37.84 -61.18 17.19
CA ALA A 47 37.37 -62.05 18.29
C ALA A 47 37.31 -61.60 19.78
N GLU A 48 36.18 -62.01 20.39
CA GLU A 48 35.94 -62.45 21.79
C GLU A 48 35.77 -61.44 22.94
N GLY A 49 34.64 -61.57 23.67
CA GLY A 49 34.61 -61.40 25.13
C GLY A 49 33.49 -60.57 25.80
N GLY A 50 32.35 -61.20 26.11
CA GLY A 50 31.69 -61.22 27.44
C GLY A 50 31.25 -59.95 28.24
N SER A 51 29.93 -59.90 28.52
CA SER A 51 29.23 -59.52 29.78
C SER A 51 29.02 -58.02 30.14
N THR A 52 27.76 -57.54 30.12
CA THR A 52 26.82 -57.20 31.24
C THR A 52 27.08 -55.89 32.01
N GLU A 53 26.16 -54.92 31.96
CA GLU A 53 25.24 -54.54 33.07
C GLU A 53 24.37 -53.29 32.74
N LYS A 54 23.41 -53.00 33.64
CA LYS A 54 22.05 -52.43 33.51
C LYS A 54 21.91 -50.88 33.48
N PRO A 55 20.68 -50.35 33.22
CA PRO A 55 20.41 -48.93 32.99
C PRO A 55 19.99 -48.16 34.26
N VAL A 56 20.13 -46.82 34.23
CA VAL A 56 19.61 -45.91 35.26
C VAL A 56 18.69 -44.85 34.65
N VAL A 57 17.58 -44.66 35.36
CA VAL A 57 16.40 -43.82 35.13
C VAL A 57 16.72 -42.33 35.36
N ILE A 58 16.09 -41.42 34.61
CA ILE A 58 15.97 -40.00 34.98
C ILE A 58 14.49 -39.66 35.14
N VAL A 59 14.18 -39.12 36.32
CA VAL A 59 12.86 -38.77 36.86
C VAL A 59 12.52 -37.32 36.50
N SER A 60 11.23 -37.08 36.29
CA SER A 60 10.56 -35.78 36.13
C SER A 60 10.26 -35.16 37.50
N ASP A 61 10.42 -33.85 37.65
CA ASP A 61 9.87 -33.08 38.77
C ASP A 61 9.09 -31.86 38.24
N GLU A 62 7.87 -31.70 38.75
CA GLU A 62 7.00 -30.53 38.65
C GLU A 62 6.89 -29.82 40.02
N GLU A 63 6.43 -28.57 39.96
CA GLU A 63 5.81 -27.71 41.00
C GLU A 63 6.71 -26.91 41.95
N GLU A 64 6.51 -25.57 41.95
CA GLU A 64 6.02 -24.82 43.11
C GLU A 64 5.52 -23.41 42.69
N GLU A 65 4.33 -23.04 43.19
CA GLU A 65 3.76 -21.68 43.18
C GLU A 65 4.28 -20.86 44.37
N GLU A 66 4.49 -19.55 44.21
CA GLU A 66 4.29 -18.60 45.33
C GLU A 66 4.05 -17.15 44.84
N GLU A 67 3.10 -16.50 45.50
CA GLU A 67 2.58 -15.13 45.30
C GLU A 67 3.61 -14.03 45.60
N ARG A 68 3.56 -12.88 44.88
CA ARG A 68 3.87 -11.56 45.47
C ARG A 68 3.01 -10.42 44.93
N GLN A 69 2.61 -9.57 45.88
CA GLN A 69 1.80 -8.35 45.79
C GLN A 69 2.52 -7.19 45.09
N GLY A 70 1.74 -6.21 44.62
CA GLY A 70 2.22 -5.06 43.84
C GLY A 70 2.75 -3.86 44.62
N VAL A 71 3.37 -2.92 43.89
CA VAL A 71 3.61 -1.51 44.23
C VAL A 71 3.63 -0.67 42.93
N GLN A 72 3.15 0.57 43.03
CA GLN A 72 3.00 1.62 42.01
C GLN A 72 4.30 2.44 41.79
N GLY A 73 4.39 3.14 40.65
CA GLY A 73 5.24 4.33 40.39
C GLY A 73 6.74 4.02 40.19
N GLU A 74 7.57 4.73 39.41
CA GLU A 74 7.56 6.07 38.83
C GLU A 74 8.50 6.12 37.61
N ASP A 75 8.47 7.25 36.92
CA ASP A 75 9.23 7.70 35.75
C ASP A 75 10.75 7.43 35.78
N LEU A 76 11.36 7.28 34.58
CA LEU A 76 12.75 7.66 34.38
C LEU A 76 13.01 8.10 32.92
N GLU A 77 12.95 9.42 32.72
CA GLU A 77 13.71 10.16 31.70
C GLU A 77 15.17 10.29 32.13
N ILE A 78 16.12 9.98 31.23
CA ILE A 78 17.52 10.45 31.17
C ILE A 78 17.89 10.33 29.67
N ILE A 79 18.06 11.34 28.81
CA ILE A 79 18.85 12.59 28.77
C ILE A 79 20.36 12.43 29.00
N GLY A 80 21.14 12.65 27.93
CA GLY A 80 22.54 13.11 27.98
C GLY A 80 23.51 12.17 27.27
N ALA A 81 23.91 12.39 26.02
CA ALA A 81 24.68 13.50 25.42
C ALA A 81 26.17 13.14 25.22
N PHE A 82 26.56 13.14 23.93
CA PHE A 82 27.75 13.71 23.30
C PHE A 82 29.15 13.57 23.91
N SER A 83 30.06 13.03 23.07
CA SER A 83 31.42 13.50 22.76
C SER A 83 31.97 12.57 21.65
N GLY A 84 32.51 12.95 20.50
CA GLY A 84 33.04 14.21 19.97
C GLY A 84 34.30 13.88 19.13
N ASP A 85 34.31 14.31 17.85
CA ASP A 85 35.44 14.77 16.99
C ASP A 85 36.64 13.81 16.74
N GLU A 86 37.37 13.74 15.62
CA GLU A 86 37.47 14.48 14.34
C GLU A 86 38.39 13.70 13.35
N GLU A 87 38.20 13.97 12.05
CA GLU A 87 39.14 14.01 10.89
C GLU A 87 40.31 13.03 10.62
N GLY A 88 40.22 12.32 9.47
CA GLY A 88 41.09 12.43 8.27
C GLY A 88 42.61 12.19 8.28
N LYS A 89 43.09 11.18 7.51
CA LYS A 89 43.98 11.30 6.31
C LYS A 89 44.65 9.99 5.86
N GLU A 90 44.93 9.98 4.56
CA GLU A 90 45.49 8.94 3.68
C GLU A 90 46.91 8.43 4.02
N GLY A 91 47.22 7.20 3.56
CA GLY A 91 48.60 6.68 3.44
C GLY A 91 48.71 5.16 3.30
N GLU A 92 48.79 4.66 2.06
CA GLU A 92 49.30 3.33 1.65
C GLU A 92 50.86 3.29 1.63
N PRO A 93 51.58 2.18 1.28
CA PRO A 93 51.33 0.72 1.45
C PRO A 93 52.61 -0.09 1.85
N HIS A 94 52.46 -1.41 2.01
CA HIS A 94 53.44 -2.54 1.96
C HIS A 94 53.25 -3.48 3.18
N GLY A 95 53.11 -4.80 3.10
CA GLY A 95 53.09 -5.77 2.00
C GLY A 95 53.25 -7.19 2.59
N GLY A 96 52.69 -8.21 1.94
CA GLY A 96 53.25 -9.57 1.95
C GLY A 96 52.43 -10.76 2.48
N SER A 97 52.04 -11.62 1.52
CA SER A 97 51.89 -13.11 1.57
C SER A 97 50.59 -13.68 2.16
N SER A 98 49.60 -14.18 1.40
CA SER A 98 49.51 -15.24 0.35
C SER A 98 49.23 -16.65 0.89
N GLN A 99 48.00 -17.14 0.62
CA GLN A 99 47.57 -18.53 0.34
C GLN A 99 46.03 -18.42 0.12
N GLY A 100 45.38 -18.78 -0.98
CA GLY A 100 45.68 -19.62 -2.13
C GLY A 100 44.40 -20.42 -2.43
N PHE A 101 43.53 -19.94 -3.32
CA PHE A 101 42.37 -20.69 -3.84
C PHE A 101 42.56 -20.96 -5.34
N VAL A 102 42.20 -22.18 -5.73
CA VAL A 102 42.49 -22.82 -7.02
C VAL A 102 41.48 -22.40 -8.07
N ALA A 103 41.98 -22.09 -9.27
CA ALA A 103 41.24 -21.73 -10.47
C ALA A 103 40.60 -22.93 -11.19
N ILE A 104 39.47 -22.70 -11.87
CA ILE A 104 38.97 -23.58 -12.94
C ILE A 104 38.61 -22.71 -14.18
N ALA A 105 39.33 -22.99 -15.25
CA ALA A 105 39.05 -22.86 -16.69
C ALA A 105 38.68 -21.48 -17.30
N GLU A 106 39.71 -20.87 -17.90
CA GLU A 106 39.64 -19.90 -18.98
C GLU A 106 39.04 -20.53 -20.26
N ILE A 107 38.11 -19.82 -20.90
CA ILE A 107 37.79 -19.97 -22.32
C ILE A 107 38.34 -18.72 -23.01
N SER A 108 39.35 -18.90 -23.87
CA SER A 108 39.89 -17.84 -24.73
C SER A 108 38.86 -17.34 -25.74
N PRO A 109 38.75 -16.02 -25.97
CA PRO A 109 38.40 -15.47 -27.25
C PRO A 109 39.68 -15.11 -28.04
N GLU A 110 39.71 -15.46 -29.33
CA GLU A 110 40.73 -14.99 -30.28
C GLU A 110 40.66 -13.47 -30.48
N PRO A 111 41.78 -12.80 -30.81
CA PRO A 111 41.79 -11.36 -31.02
C PRO A 111 41.20 -11.04 -32.40
N VAL A 112 40.15 -10.21 -32.43
CA VAL A 112 39.72 -9.53 -33.65
C VAL A 112 40.51 -8.23 -33.72
N GLU A 113 41.26 -8.03 -34.80
CA GLU A 113 42.00 -6.81 -35.08
C GLU A 113 41.04 -5.61 -35.15
N GLU A 114 41.26 -4.60 -34.31
CA GLU A 114 40.65 -3.28 -34.44
C GLU A 114 41.17 -2.61 -35.71
N GLY A 115 40.41 -2.74 -36.79
CA GLY A 115 40.43 -1.79 -37.89
C GLY A 115 39.78 -0.50 -37.41
N VAL A 116 40.57 0.56 -37.27
CA VAL A 116 40.08 1.93 -37.16
C VAL A 116 39.44 2.30 -38.51
N GLU A 117 38.14 2.05 -38.64
CA GLU A 117 37.30 2.72 -39.63
C GLU A 117 36.59 3.87 -38.94
N GLY A 118 36.93 5.09 -39.35
CA GLY A 118 36.12 6.26 -39.04
C GLY A 118 34.76 6.07 -39.68
N VAL A 119 33.75 5.86 -38.85
CA VAL A 119 32.36 5.86 -39.28
C VAL A 119 31.90 7.32 -39.18
N ASP A 120 31.95 8.02 -40.32
CA ASP A 120 31.00 9.10 -40.57
C ASP A 120 29.61 8.44 -40.55
N GLY A 121 28.97 8.49 -39.39
CA GLY A 121 27.64 7.92 -39.19
C GLY A 121 26.60 8.77 -39.86
N GLU A 122 26.42 8.62 -41.16
CA GLU A 122 25.12 8.92 -41.77
C GLU A 122 24.12 7.95 -41.13
N VAL A 123 23.30 8.48 -40.22
CA VAL A 123 22.14 7.78 -39.69
C VAL A 123 21.25 7.45 -40.89
N GLU A 124 21.27 6.19 -41.35
CA GLU A 124 20.31 5.71 -42.36
C GLU A 124 18.91 5.81 -41.75
N MET A 125 18.24 6.92 -42.03
CA MET A 125 16.83 7.14 -41.75
C MET A 125 16.04 6.17 -42.63
N GLY A 126 15.15 5.37 -42.02
CA GLY A 126 14.29 4.46 -42.79
C GLY A 126 13.41 5.27 -43.76
N GLY A 127 13.07 4.70 -44.93
CA GLY A 127 12.32 5.41 -45.98
C GLY A 127 10.98 6.01 -45.53
N GLU A 128 10.37 5.52 -44.44
CA GLU A 128 9.17 6.10 -43.85
C GLU A 128 9.45 7.40 -43.05
N GLU A 129 10.63 7.57 -42.46
CA GLU A 129 11.02 8.81 -41.76
C GLU A 129 11.36 9.94 -42.74
N GLU A 130 12.00 9.64 -43.88
CA GLU A 130 12.26 10.61 -44.95
C GLU A 130 10.96 11.15 -45.57
N ASP A 131 9.96 10.29 -45.77
CA ASP A 131 8.65 10.68 -46.28
C ASP A 131 7.90 11.59 -45.29
N ARG A 132 8.02 11.34 -43.97
CA ARG A 132 7.42 12.20 -42.93
C ARG A 132 8.13 13.55 -42.82
N LEU A 133 9.44 13.59 -43.00
CA LEU A 133 10.20 14.85 -43.05
C LEU A 133 9.78 15.74 -44.22
N CYS A 134 9.28 15.18 -45.32
CA CYS A 134 8.76 15.95 -46.45
C CYS A 134 7.46 16.73 -46.13
N LEU A 135 6.79 16.43 -45.01
CA LEU A 135 5.65 17.19 -44.52
C LEU A 135 6.07 18.55 -43.94
N LEU A 136 7.33 18.69 -43.54
CA LEU A 136 7.88 19.96 -43.08
C LEU A 136 8.34 20.81 -44.28
N PRO A 137 8.05 22.12 -44.29
CA PRO A 137 8.68 23.04 -45.24
C PRO A 137 10.20 22.91 -45.18
N GLU A 138 10.86 22.89 -46.34
CA GLU A 138 12.31 22.63 -46.47
C GLU A 138 13.15 23.52 -45.55
N SER A 139 12.83 24.82 -45.48
CA SER A 139 13.50 25.76 -44.56
C SER A 139 13.35 25.42 -43.06
N ILE A 140 12.24 24.80 -42.66
CA ILE A 140 12.00 24.38 -41.26
C ILE A 140 12.74 23.06 -40.99
N ARG A 141 12.66 22.13 -41.94
CA ARG A 141 13.31 20.82 -41.86
C ARG A 141 14.82 20.96 -41.68
N GLU A 142 15.49 21.71 -42.54
CA GLU A 142 16.95 21.90 -42.46
C GLU A 142 17.37 22.56 -41.13
N THR A 143 16.58 23.53 -40.66
CA THR A 143 16.83 24.19 -39.38
C THR A 143 16.64 23.23 -38.20
N LEU A 144 15.60 22.39 -38.20
CA LEU A 144 15.35 21.43 -37.12
C LEU A 144 16.37 20.31 -37.08
N LEU A 145 16.74 19.75 -38.24
CA LEU A 145 17.73 18.67 -38.29
C LEU A 145 19.10 19.17 -37.82
N SER A 146 19.53 20.36 -38.28
CA SER A 146 20.81 20.95 -37.83
C SER A 146 20.80 21.32 -36.35
N LEU A 147 19.66 21.79 -35.81
CA LEU A 147 19.55 22.14 -34.40
C LEU A 147 19.44 20.91 -33.47
N LEU A 148 18.75 19.84 -33.89
CA LEU A 148 18.43 18.73 -32.99
C LEU A 148 19.29 17.48 -33.19
N LEU A 149 19.85 17.24 -34.39
CA LEU A 149 20.55 16.00 -34.71
C LEU A 149 22.07 16.18 -34.89
N ASP A 150 22.55 17.36 -35.26
CA ASP A 150 24.01 17.60 -35.44
C ASP A 150 24.76 17.81 -34.10
N ASN A 151 24.06 17.94 -32.97
CA ASN A 151 24.64 18.31 -31.66
C ASN A 151 25.21 17.15 -30.83
N GLU A 152 25.78 16.11 -31.47
CA GLU A 152 26.40 14.93 -30.81
C GLU A 152 25.58 14.33 -29.65
N GLY A 153 24.24 14.35 -29.76
CA GLY A 153 23.33 13.75 -28.78
C GLY A 153 23.08 14.57 -27.51
N VAL A 154 23.63 15.79 -27.37
CA VAL A 154 23.36 16.67 -26.22
C VAL A 154 22.60 17.91 -26.68
N VAL A 155 21.27 17.86 -26.57
CA VAL A 155 20.43 19.03 -26.81
C VAL A 155 20.62 20.03 -25.68
N GLN A 156 20.88 21.29 -26.02
CA GLN A 156 20.92 22.39 -25.05
C GLN A 156 19.53 23.02 -24.90
N PRO A 157 19.13 23.48 -23.69
CA PRO A 157 17.87 24.20 -23.48
C PRO A 157 17.62 25.36 -24.46
N ALA A 158 18.66 26.11 -24.81
CA ALA A 158 18.56 27.25 -25.73
C ALA A 158 18.09 26.83 -27.14
N ILE A 159 18.41 25.61 -27.58
CA ILE A 159 17.96 25.09 -28.86
C ILE A 159 16.44 24.87 -28.83
N LEU A 160 15.90 24.36 -27.72
CA LEU A 160 14.46 24.17 -27.57
C LEU A 160 13.72 25.51 -27.57
N ASP A 161 14.30 26.58 -27.03
CA ASP A 161 13.73 27.93 -27.12
C ASP A 161 13.64 28.42 -28.58
N GLU A 162 14.66 28.14 -29.41
CA GLU A 162 14.62 28.43 -30.84
C GLU A 162 13.55 27.63 -31.57
N VAL A 163 13.38 26.34 -31.22
CA VAL A 163 12.30 25.50 -31.76
C VAL A 163 10.93 26.05 -31.39
N VAL A 164 10.71 26.40 -30.12
CA VAL A 164 9.45 27.00 -29.65
C VAL A 164 9.18 28.33 -30.35
N GLN A 165 10.18 29.19 -30.51
CA GLN A 165 10.04 30.45 -31.24
C GLN A 165 9.66 30.21 -32.71
N MET A 166 10.27 29.22 -33.35
CA MET A 166 9.94 28.84 -34.73
C MET A 166 8.51 28.31 -34.86
N ILE A 167 8.04 27.49 -33.90
CA ILE A 167 6.64 27.05 -33.83
C ILE A 167 5.72 28.25 -33.65
N ARG A 168 6.06 29.19 -32.76
CA ARG A 168 5.29 30.41 -32.51
C ARG A 168 5.10 31.24 -33.79
N GLU A 169 6.15 31.39 -34.59
CA GLU A 169 6.11 32.16 -35.84
C GLU A 169 5.43 31.41 -36.99
N LYS A 170 5.59 30.08 -37.06
CA LYS A 170 5.21 29.27 -38.24
C LYS A 170 4.07 28.28 -37.98
N ARG A 171 3.36 28.38 -36.85
CA ARG A 171 2.26 27.45 -36.46
C ARG A 171 1.23 27.21 -37.56
N SER A 172 0.80 28.27 -38.26
CA SER A 172 -0.20 28.16 -39.33
C SER A 172 0.28 27.37 -40.55
N VAL A 173 1.60 27.29 -40.75
CA VAL A 173 2.23 26.59 -41.88
C VAL A 173 2.49 25.12 -41.52
N LEU A 174 2.84 24.83 -40.27
CA LEU A 174 3.11 23.47 -39.79
C LEU A 174 1.85 22.59 -39.81
N GLY A 175 0.69 23.13 -39.44
CA GLY A 175 -0.53 22.33 -39.28
C GLY A 175 -0.37 21.22 -38.22
N GLU A 176 -1.31 20.29 -38.16
CA GLU A 176 -1.26 19.18 -37.18
C GLU A 176 -0.20 18.14 -37.55
N GLU A 177 -0.13 17.75 -38.82
CA GLU A 177 0.84 16.75 -39.31
C GLU A 177 2.29 17.24 -39.13
N GLY A 178 2.57 18.49 -39.45
CA GLY A 178 3.90 19.07 -39.23
C GLY A 178 4.25 19.17 -37.75
N MET A 179 3.31 19.53 -36.88
CA MET A 179 3.53 19.53 -35.43
C MET A 179 3.86 18.14 -34.88
N SER A 180 3.20 17.09 -35.36
CA SER A 180 3.55 15.71 -35.00
C SER A 180 4.99 15.35 -35.43
N VAL A 181 5.42 15.76 -36.63
CA VAL A 181 6.81 15.52 -37.07
C VAL A 181 7.82 16.27 -36.19
N VAL A 182 7.53 17.52 -35.82
CA VAL A 182 8.38 18.26 -34.87
C VAL A 182 8.42 17.57 -33.51
N GLY A 183 7.28 17.11 -33.00
CA GLY A 183 7.18 16.33 -31.77
C GLY A 183 8.07 15.08 -31.80
N GLY A 184 8.01 14.30 -32.88
CA GLY A 184 8.84 13.10 -33.04
C GLY A 184 10.35 13.40 -33.11
N LEU A 185 10.75 14.47 -33.78
CA LEU A 185 12.16 14.90 -33.82
C LEU A 185 12.66 15.34 -32.44
N VAL A 186 11.86 16.10 -31.70
CA VAL A 186 12.21 16.52 -30.33
C VAL A 186 12.22 15.32 -29.38
N ALA A 187 11.30 14.36 -29.52
CA ALA A 187 11.29 13.13 -28.72
C ALA A 187 12.61 12.37 -28.88
N ARG A 188 13.05 12.15 -30.13
CA ARG A 188 14.31 11.48 -30.44
C ARG A 188 15.52 12.24 -29.90
N ALA A 189 15.50 13.57 -30.00
CA ALA A 189 16.58 14.41 -29.48
C ALA A 189 16.65 14.40 -27.94
N LEU A 190 15.52 14.18 -27.26
CA LEU A 190 15.41 14.13 -25.80
C LEU A 190 15.34 12.71 -25.23
N GLU A 191 15.53 11.67 -26.04
CA GLU A 191 15.36 10.27 -25.64
C GLU A 191 16.20 9.91 -24.42
N GLN A 192 17.48 10.30 -24.41
CA GLN A 192 18.36 10.07 -23.27
C GLN A 192 17.95 10.89 -22.04
N ASP A 193 17.42 12.10 -22.24
CA ASP A 193 16.97 12.94 -21.14
C ASP A 193 15.78 12.26 -20.44
N PHE A 194 14.73 11.90 -21.18
CA PHE A 194 13.57 11.19 -20.63
C PHE A 194 13.92 9.80 -20.07
N ALA A 195 14.87 9.09 -20.68
CA ALA A 195 15.32 7.79 -20.18
C ALA A 195 15.93 7.85 -18.77
N THR A 196 16.48 9.00 -18.36
CA THR A 196 17.04 9.16 -17.01
C THR A 196 16.01 9.51 -15.93
N GLY A 197 14.71 9.60 -16.28
CA GLY A 197 13.64 9.89 -15.32
C GLY A 197 13.68 11.31 -14.76
N PHE A 198 12.71 11.64 -13.90
CA PHE A 198 12.67 12.90 -13.16
C PHE A 198 13.44 12.73 -11.85
N ARG A 199 14.55 13.44 -11.67
CA ARG A 199 15.46 13.13 -10.57
C ARG A 199 15.02 13.76 -9.26
N PRO A 200 15.39 13.22 -8.09
CA PRO A 200 15.11 13.86 -6.81
C PRO A 200 15.66 15.29 -6.71
N GLU A 201 16.84 15.57 -7.29
CA GLU A 201 17.43 16.91 -7.32
C GLU A 201 16.56 17.90 -8.11
N ASP A 202 15.85 17.39 -9.11
CA ASP A 202 14.92 18.18 -9.92
C ASP A 202 13.75 18.70 -9.07
N THR A 203 13.46 18.16 -7.88
CA THR A 203 12.43 18.71 -6.96
C THR A 203 12.92 19.86 -6.09
N LEU A 204 14.23 19.93 -5.79
CA LEU A 204 14.78 20.84 -4.78
C LEU A 204 15.18 22.21 -5.36
N SER A 205 15.64 22.26 -6.61
CA SER A 205 16.17 23.49 -7.20
C SER A 205 16.08 23.51 -8.74
N LEU A 206 15.27 24.43 -9.29
CA LEU A 206 15.28 24.76 -10.72
C LEU A 206 16.64 25.28 -11.23
N ARG A 207 17.50 25.80 -10.34
CA ARG A 207 18.79 26.39 -10.73
C ARG A 207 19.85 25.32 -11.01
N GLU A 208 19.63 24.09 -10.54
CA GLU A 208 20.58 22.98 -10.65
C GLU A 208 20.21 22.04 -11.80
N SER A 209 18.97 22.09 -12.30
CA SER A 209 18.51 21.30 -13.44
C SER A 209 18.62 22.08 -14.75
N GLU A 210 19.76 21.96 -15.44
CA GLU A 210 19.98 22.48 -16.80
C GLU A 210 19.39 21.56 -17.89
N ARG A 211 18.46 20.69 -17.52
CA ARG A 211 17.94 19.65 -18.42
C ARG A 211 17.00 20.22 -19.47
N PRO A 212 17.10 19.80 -20.73
CA PRO A 212 16.24 20.32 -21.80
C PRO A 212 14.75 20.03 -21.56
N SER A 213 14.37 18.85 -21.07
CA SER A 213 12.97 18.54 -20.71
C SER A 213 12.39 19.50 -19.67
N MET A 214 13.18 19.84 -18.65
CA MET A 214 12.79 20.74 -17.57
C MET A 214 12.65 22.18 -18.07
N ALA A 215 13.56 22.62 -18.93
CA ALA A 215 13.46 23.92 -19.59
C ALA A 215 12.21 24.01 -20.49
N LEU A 216 11.89 22.93 -21.21
CA LEU A 216 10.68 22.86 -22.03
C LEU A 216 9.41 22.91 -21.18
N CYS A 217 9.36 22.18 -20.05
CA CYS A 217 8.25 22.25 -19.10
C CYS A 217 8.08 23.67 -18.53
N LYS A 218 9.20 24.34 -18.21
CA LYS A 218 9.20 25.75 -17.80
C LYS A 218 8.61 26.65 -18.88
N CYS A 219 9.08 26.51 -20.12
CA CYS A 219 8.58 27.30 -21.24
C CYS A 219 7.08 27.07 -21.47
N ALA A 220 6.61 25.82 -21.40
CA ALA A 220 5.21 25.45 -21.55
C ALA A 220 4.28 25.99 -20.44
N SER A 221 4.82 26.25 -19.25
CA SER A 221 4.07 26.91 -18.19
C SER A 221 3.65 28.33 -18.61
N GLU A 222 4.50 29.05 -19.34
CA GLU A 222 4.29 30.44 -19.73
C GLU A 222 3.78 30.61 -21.18
N ASP A 223 4.09 29.68 -22.08
CA ASP A 223 3.88 29.81 -23.52
C ASP A 223 3.02 28.68 -24.15
N GLU A 224 2.00 29.08 -24.92
CA GLU A 224 1.06 28.17 -25.58
C GLU A 224 1.66 27.37 -26.76
N SER A 225 2.71 27.89 -27.40
CA SER A 225 3.43 27.17 -28.46
C SER A 225 4.32 26.07 -27.87
N ALA A 226 4.96 26.32 -26.72
CA ALA A 226 5.66 25.29 -25.96
C ALA A 226 4.70 24.22 -25.43
N LEU A 227 3.52 24.60 -24.93
CA LEU A 227 2.49 23.64 -24.53
C LEU A 227 2.02 22.79 -25.71
N ALA A 228 1.78 23.40 -26.87
CA ALA A 228 1.42 22.66 -28.09
C ALA A 228 2.53 21.71 -28.55
N LEU A 229 3.81 22.08 -28.37
CA LEU A 229 4.93 21.18 -28.62
C LEU A 229 4.92 19.99 -27.66
N LEU A 230 4.67 20.19 -26.37
CA LEU A 230 4.54 19.08 -25.41
C LEU A 230 3.38 18.14 -25.78
N VAL A 231 2.25 18.67 -26.26
CA VAL A 231 1.13 17.82 -26.73
C VAL A 231 1.59 16.92 -27.88
N SER A 232 2.25 17.48 -28.90
CA SER A 232 2.78 16.68 -30.02
C SER A 232 3.91 15.74 -29.59
N LEU A 233 4.69 16.11 -28.58
CA LEU A 233 5.73 15.27 -28.00
C LEU A 233 5.14 14.04 -27.29
N SER A 234 3.99 14.21 -26.61
CA SER A 234 3.33 13.14 -25.85
C SER A 234 2.85 11.96 -26.71
N ASP A 235 2.64 12.18 -28.02
CA ASP A 235 2.32 11.12 -28.98
C ASP A 235 3.51 10.19 -29.28
N HIS A 236 4.73 10.64 -28.95
CA HIS A 236 5.99 9.95 -29.24
C HIS A 236 6.77 9.55 -27.98
N GLU A 237 6.64 10.31 -26.89
CA GLU A 237 7.32 10.06 -25.62
C GLU A 237 6.31 10.04 -24.45
N PRO A 238 6.00 8.86 -23.88
CA PRO A 238 4.99 8.72 -22.83
C PRO A 238 5.38 9.45 -21.53
N SER A 239 6.68 9.66 -21.31
CA SER A 239 7.18 10.37 -20.13
C SER A 239 6.77 11.85 -20.06
N THR A 240 6.33 12.42 -21.18
CA THR A 240 6.07 13.86 -21.32
C THR A 240 5.06 14.37 -20.29
N GLY A 241 3.95 13.66 -20.09
CA GLY A 241 2.87 14.12 -19.21
C GLY A 241 3.28 14.11 -17.73
N TYR A 242 3.97 13.06 -17.27
CA TYR A 242 4.43 13.00 -15.88
C TYR A 242 5.53 14.02 -15.59
N PHE A 243 6.43 14.29 -16.54
CA PHE A 243 7.44 15.35 -16.38
C PHE A 243 6.78 16.71 -16.17
N LEU A 244 5.81 17.06 -17.03
CA LEU A 244 5.05 18.30 -16.89
C LEU A 244 4.30 18.37 -15.56
N LEU A 245 3.66 17.27 -15.17
CA LEU A 245 2.92 17.17 -13.90
C LEU A 245 3.84 17.39 -12.70
N MET A 246 4.95 16.65 -12.60
CA MET A 246 5.91 16.75 -11.50
C MET A 246 6.57 18.13 -11.46
N PHE A 247 6.93 18.67 -12.63
CA PHE A 247 7.48 20.02 -12.74
C PHE A 247 6.54 21.09 -12.17
N LEU A 248 5.27 21.08 -12.61
CA LEU A 248 4.28 22.04 -12.15
C LEU A 248 3.97 21.84 -10.66
N LEU A 249 3.85 20.60 -10.17
CA LEU A 249 3.56 20.31 -8.77
C LEU A 249 4.63 20.86 -7.82
N HIS A 250 5.91 20.73 -8.16
CA HIS A 250 7.02 21.09 -7.29
C HIS A 250 7.50 22.54 -7.45
N HIS A 251 7.38 23.13 -8.65
CA HIS A 251 7.97 24.45 -8.95
C HIS A 251 6.99 25.55 -9.33
N TYR A 252 5.88 25.21 -9.97
CA TYR A 252 4.91 26.17 -10.55
C TYR A 252 3.48 25.76 -10.23
N ARG A 253 3.21 25.50 -8.94
CA ARG A 253 1.94 24.94 -8.47
C ARG A 253 0.75 25.84 -8.80
N ASP A 254 0.97 27.16 -8.84
CA ASP A 254 -0.01 28.15 -9.27
C ASP A 254 -0.40 28.03 -10.74
N GLN A 255 0.40 27.34 -11.56
CA GLN A 255 0.18 27.10 -12.98
C GLN A 255 -0.27 25.67 -13.30
N LEU A 256 -0.71 24.89 -12.30
CA LEU A 256 -1.14 23.50 -12.51
C LEU A 256 -2.34 23.37 -13.47
N SER A 257 -3.09 24.45 -13.73
CA SER A 257 -4.10 24.47 -14.79
C SER A 257 -3.53 24.14 -16.17
N LYS A 258 -2.24 24.43 -16.42
CA LYS A 258 -1.55 24.11 -17.67
C LYS A 258 -1.47 22.61 -17.93
N TYR A 259 -1.38 21.80 -16.87
CA TYR A 259 -1.51 20.34 -17.01
C TYR A 259 -2.91 19.93 -17.47
N LYS A 260 -3.96 20.60 -16.99
CA LYS A 260 -5.34 20.36 -17.45
C LYS A 260 -5.51 20.78 -18.92
N ASP A 261 -4.91 21.90 -19.30
CA ASP A 261 -4.92 22.39 -20.69
C ASP A 261 -4.16 21.43 -21.63
N PHE A 262 -2.99 20.94 -21.19
CA PHE A 262 -2.20 19.91 -21.88
C PHE A 262 -3.03 18.63 -22.10
N THR A 263 -3.55 18.04 -21.04
CA THR A 263 -4.33 16.78 -21.12
C THR A 263 -5.60 16.92 -21.95
N SER A 264 -6.22 18.11 -21.99
CA SER A 264 -7.39 18.37 -22.84
C SER A 264 -7.08 18.42 -24.33
N GLN A 265 -5.82 18.67 -24.70
CA GLN A 265 -5.34 18.74 -26.08
C GLN A 265 -4.74 17.41 -26.56
N CYS A 266 -4.31 16.55 -25.64
CA CYS A 266 -3.85 15.19 -25.97
C CYS A 266 -4.99 14.32 -26.49
N ALA A 267 -4.76 13.63 -27.62
CA ALA A 267 -5.75 12.71 -28.18
C ALA A 267 -5.79 11.33 -27.49
N ILE A 268 -4.76 11.01 -26.70
CA ILE A 268 -4.50 9.68 -26.13
C ILE A 268 -5.52 9.32 -25.05
N HIS A 269 -5.85 10.29 -24.18
CA HIS A 269 -6.67 10.05 -23.00
C HIS A 269 -7.97 10.85 -23.04
N PRO A 270 -9.15 10.20 -22.93
CA PRO A 270 -10.44 10.87 -23.08
C PRO A 270 -10.80 11.79 -21.90
N THR A 271 -10.13 11.63 -20.75
CA THR A 271 -10.45 12.37 -19.53
C THR A 271 -9.18 12.76 -18.76
N LEU A 272 -9.28 13.83 -17.97
CA LEU A 272 -8.19 14.28 -17.09
C LEU A 272 -7.76 13.17 -16.11
N ILE A 273 -8.70 12.43 -15.53
CA ILE A 273 -8.37 11.33 -14.60
C ILE A 273 -7.60 10.20 -15.31
N SER A 274 -7.99 9.84 -16.54
CA SER A 274 -7.27 8.81 -17.29
C SER A 274 -5.86 9.23 -17.68
N ALA A 275 -5.65 10.50 -18.02
CA ALA A 275 -4.32 11.03 -18.30
C ALA A 275 -3.46 11.06 -17.04
N LEU A 276 -4.03 11.58 -15.94
CA LEU A 276 -3.35 11.63 -14.65
C LEU A 276 -2.91 10.25 -14.17
N VAL A 277 -3.77 9.24 -14.26
CA VAL A 277 -3.41 7.88 -13.84
C VAL A 277 -2.35 7.27 -14.76
N ALA A 278 -2.41 7.51 -16.07
CA ALA A 278 -1.38 7.04 -17.00
C ALA A 278 -0.01 7.68 -16.71
N ASP A 279 0.04 9.00 -16.52
CA ASP A 279 1.25 9.72 -16.18
C ASP A 279 1.82 9.27 -14.82
N LEU A 280 0.96 8.98 -13.84
CA LEU A 280 1.40 8.47 -12.53
C LEU A 280 1.92 7.03 -12.58
N LYS A 281 1.40 6.20 -13.49
CA LYS A 281 1.97 4.86 -13.75
C LYS A 281 3.35 4.97 -14.37
N GLU A 282 3.53 5.84 -15.36
CA GLU A 282 4.86 6.06 -15.94
C GLU A 282 5.83 6.61 -14.87
N CYS A 283 5.36 7.54 -14.02
CA CYS A 283 6.15 8.08 -12.93
C CYS A 283 6.61 7.00 -11.93
N VAL A 284 5.72 6.08 -11.51
CA VAL A 284 6.09 5.06 -10.52
C VAL A 284 7.01 3.99 -11.11
N GLU A 285 6.88 3.70 -12.40
CA GLU A 285 7.76 2.75 -13.12
C GLU A 285 9.19 3.29 -13.26
N LYS A 286 9.33 4.60 -13.47
CA LYS A 286 10.64 5.26 -13.61
C LYS A 286 11.25 5.65 -12.27
N GLU A 287 10.46 6.27 -11.39
CA GLU A 287 10.92 6.94 -10.18
C GLU A 287 9.89 6.78 -9.04
N SER A 288 9.87 5.59 -8.44
CA SER A 288 8.94 5.22 -7.37
C SER A 288 8.99 6.16 -6.15
N SER A 289 10.18 6.58 -5.72
CA SER A 289 10.33 7.49 -4.57
C SER A 289 9.66 8.85 -4.83
N LEU A 290 9.86 9.42 -6.03
CA LEU A 290 9.22 10.67 -6.43
C LEU A 290 7.70 10.55 -6.44
N PHE A 291 7.18 9.44 -6.95
CA PHE A 291 5.75 9.17 -6.96
C PHE A 291 5.17 9.20 -5.53
N PHE A 292 5.74 8.43 -4.60
CA PHE A 292 5.25 8.36 -3.22
C PHE A 292 5.42 9.69 -2.46
N ASP A 293 6.53 10.40 -2.66
CA ASP A 293 6.77 11.71 -2.04
C ASP A 293 5.78 12.77 -2.55
N SER A 294 5.31 12.62 -3.79
CA SER A 294 4.39 13.57 -4.44
C SER A 294 2.91 13.26 -4.19
N LEU A 295 2.56 12.04 -3.76
CA LEU A 295 1.16 11.62 -3.51
C LEU A 295 0.35 12.62 -2.66
N PRO A 296 0.87 13.16 -1.54
CA PRO A 296 0.13 14.13 -0.76
C PRO A 296 -0.24 15.39 -1.55
N LEU A 297 0.67 15.88 -2.40
CA LEU A 297 0.43 17.06 -3.25
C LEU A 297 -0.60 16.75 -4.34
N ILE A 298 -0.47 15.59 -4.97
CA ILE A 298 -1.38 15.12 -6.02
C ILE A 298 -2.80 15.00 -5.47
N TYR A 299 -2.99 14.32 -4.33
CA TYR A 299 -4.32 14.18 -3.72
C TYR A 299 -4.92 15.50 -3.24
N LYS A 300 -4.10 16.50 -2.88
CA LYS A 300 -4.59 17.84 -2.53
C LYS A 300 -5.08 18.60 -3.75
N GLU A 301 -4.31 18.60 -4.83
CA GLU A 301 -4.61 19.38 -6.04
C GLU A 301 -5.71 18.75 -6.91
N PHE A 302 -5.74 17.42 -6.96
CA PHE A 302 -6.68 16.65 -7.77
C PHE A 302 -7.71 15.91 -6.92
N ALA A 303 -8.06 16.44 -5.75
CA ALA A 303 -8.97 15.79 -4.79
C ALA A 303 -10.34 15.45 -5.38
N VAL A 304 -10.83 16.26 -6.34
CA VAL A 304 -12.12 16.07 -6.99
C VAL A 304 -12.03 14.97 -8.04
N GLU A 305 -10.98 15.01 -8.85
CA GLU A 305 -10.73 14.07 -9.94
C GLU A 305 -10.35 12.68 -9.40
N LEU A 306 -9.56 12.61 -8.34
CA LEU A 306 -9.09 11.36 -7.72
C LEU A 306 -10.08 10.76 -6.72
N LYS A 307 -11.25 11.40 -6.54
CA LYS A 307 -12.27 10.93 -5.63
C LYS A 307 -12.72 9.52 -6.03
N HIS A 308 -12.42 8.54 -5.19
CA HIS A 308 -12.79 7.13 -5.38
C HIS A 308 -12.14 6.48 -6.61
N CYS A 309 -10.96 6.97 -7.01
CA CYS A 309 -10.18 6.40 -8.10
C CYS A 309 -9.56 5.05 -7.67
N GLU A 310 -10.21 3.95 -8.04
CA GLU A 310 -9.70 2.60 -7.76
C GLU A 310 -8.41 2.27 -8.49
N GLU A 311 -8.23 2.85 -9.69
CA GLU A 311 -7.06 2.61 -10.53
C GLU A 311 -5.80 3.23 -9.92
N LEU A 312 -5.90 4.44 -9.35
CA LEU A 312 -4.76 5.01 -8.63
C LEU A 312 -4.49 4.24 -7.33
N LEU A 313 -5.53 3.81 -6.60
CA LEU A 313 -5.35 2.99 -5.40
C LEU A 313 -4.60 1.70 -5.72
N SER A 314 -4.95 1.00 -6.80
CA SER A 314 -4.25 -0.22 -7.22
C SER A 314 -2.80 0.05 -7.62
N VAL A 315 -2.54 1.14 -8.35
CA VAL A 315 -1.16 1.56 -8.70
C VAL A 315 -0.32 1.82 -7.43
N ILE A 316 -0.89 2.51 -6.45
CA ILE A 316 -0.22 2.77 -5.16
C ILE A 316 0.15 1.44 -4.50
N VAL A 317 -0.81 0.56 -4.25
CA VAL A 317 -0.55 -0.64 -3.45
C VAL A 317 0.24 -1.72 -4.19
N ALA A 318 0.20 -1.74 -5.53
CA ALA A 318 1.01 -2.64 -6.35
C ALA A 318 2.51 -2.28 -6.32
N ASN A 319 2.85 -1.00 -6.13
CA ASN A 319 4.23 -0.51 -6.21
C ASN A 319 4.80 -0.07 -4.86
N ILE A 320 4.03 -0.15 -3.78
CA ILE A 320 4.46 0.32 -2.46
C ILE A 320 5.37 -0.69 -1.78
N ASP A 321 6.49 -0.20 -1.24
CA ASP A 321 7.34 -0.98 -0.35
C ASP A 321 7.01 -0.68 1.13
N PRO A 322 7.54 -1.46 2.10
CA PRO A 322 7.26 -1.23 3.51
C PRO A 322 7.70 0.14 4.06
N ALA A 323 8.74 0.76 3.49
CA ALA A 323 9.23 2.07 3.93
C ALA A 323 8.28 3.18 3.43
N HIS A 324 7.92 3.15 2.15
CA HIS A 324 6.92 4.04 1.56
C HIS A 324 5.56 3.88 2.22
N LEU A 325 5.12 2.65 2.53
CA LEU A 325 3.88 2.40 3.28
C LEU A 325 3.92 3.08 4.65
N GLN A 326 5.01 2.94 5.38
CA GLN A 326 5.17 3.54 6.71
C GLN A 326 5.14 5.07 6.66
N ILE A 327 5.79 5.70 5.67
CA ILE A 327 5.76 7.15 5.47
C ILE A 327 4.35 7.62 5.08
N LEU A 328 3.70 6.94 4.12
CA LEU A 328 2.37 7.29 3.65
C LEU A 328 1.33 7.19 4.78
N MET A 329 1.42 6.15 5.62
CA MET A 329 0.59 6.03 6.82
C MET A 329 0.79 7.21 7.78
N GLN A 330 2.03 7.68 8.01
CA GLN A 330 2.27 8.84 8.86
C GLN A 330 1.63 10.11 8.30
N GLN A 331 1.75 10.35 7.00
CA GLN A 331 1.18 11.52 6.34
C GLN A 331 -0.36 11.50 6.39
N LEU A 332 -0.99 10.33 6.20
CA LEU A 332 -2.44 10.15 6.38
C LEU A 332 -2.88 10.42 7.82
N MET A 333 -2.11 9.97 8.82
CA MET A 333 -2.40 10.19 10.24
C MET A 333 -2.34 11.67 10.64
N VAL A 334 -1.42 12.45 10.04
CA VAL A 334 -1.36 13.91 10.22
C VAL A 334 -2.54 14.61 9.53
N ARG A 335 -3.32 13.89 8.72
CA ARG A 335 -4.45 14.36 7.90
C ARG A 335 -4.04 15.42 6.89
N ASP A 336 -2.86 15.22 6.31
CA ASP A 336 -2.36 16.11 5.27
C ASP A 336 -3.17 15.96 3.97
N PHE A 337 -3.63 14.75 3.67
CA PHE A 337 -4.52 14.43 2.55
C PHE A 337 -5.38 13.20 2.89
N ALA A 338 -6.27 12.79 1.98
CA ALA A 338 -7.15 11.64 2.15
C ALA A 338 -7.22 10.81 0.85
N ILE A 339 -7.11 9.49 0.97
CA ILE A 339 -7.28 8.53 -0.13
C ILE A 339 -8.74 8.05 -0.17
N PHE A 340 -9.28 7.68 0.99
CA PHE A 340 -10.62 7.11 1.09
C PHE A 340 -11.69 8.20 1.28
N GLY A 341 -11.34 9.26 2.01
CA GLY A 341 -12.23 10.37 2.34
C GLY A 341 -13.26 10.01 3.41
N ASN A 342 -14.36 10.77 3.44
CA ASN A 342 -15.45 10.61 4.41
C ASN A 342 -16.80 10.26 3.76
N ASP A 343 -16.77 9.79 2.51
CA ASP A 343 -17.97 9.44 1.74
C ASP A 343 -18.23 7.94 1.81
N LYS A 344 -19.40 7.56 2.35
CA LYS A 344 -19.78 6.15 2.55
C LYS A 344 -19.71 5.36 1.24
N ALA A 345 -20.33 5.87 0.17
CA ALA A 345 -20.42 5.15 -1.10
C ALA A 345 -19.05 4.94 -1.75
N GLY A 346 -18.15 5.90 -1.56
CA GLY A 346 -16.81 5.84 -2.09
C GLY A 346 -15.85 4.94 -1.34
N ILE A 347 -15.93 4.95 0.00
CA ILE A 347 -15.21 4.00 0.84
C ILE A 347 -15.65 2.58 0.51
N GLU A 348 -16.97 2.35 0.39
CA GLU A 348 -17.52 1.06 -0.04
C GLU A 348 -16.95 0.64 -1.41
N HIS A 349 -16.98 1.54 -2.39
CA HIS A 349 -16.46 1.29 -3.73
C HIS A 349 -14.97 0.88 -3.72
N LEU A 350 -14.11 1.66 -3.06
CA LEU A 350 -12.67 1.39 -3.00
C LEU A 350 -12.33 0.09 -2.26
N ILE A 351 -13.05 -0.21 -1.17
CA ILE A 351 -12.85 -1.46 -0.45
C ILE A 351 -13.29 -2.65 -1.30
N GLU A 352 -14.42 -2.55 -2.00
CA GLU A 352 -14.93 -3.62 -2.86
C GLU A 352 -14.02 -3.89 -4.05
N SER A 353 -13.52 -2.84 -4.71
CA SER A 353 -12.58 -3.00 -5.82
C SER A 353 -11.25 -3.60 -5.35
N SER A 354 -10.83 -3.30 -4.11
CA SER A 354 -9.61 -3.90 -3.54
C SER A 354 -9.68 -5.41 -3.28
N LEU A 355 -10.88 -6.02 -3.25
CA LEU A 355 -11.02 -7.46 -2.96
C LEU A 355 -10.43 -8.36 -4.07
N GLY A 356 -10.25 -7.83 -5.27
CA GLY A 356 -9.62 -8.55 -6.39
C GLY A 356 -8.09 -8.41 -6.46
N LEU A 357 -7.50 -7.62 -5.57
CA LEU A 357 -6.06 -7.38 -5.50
C LEU A 357 -5.32 -8.53 -4.82
N ASP A 358 -4.00 -8.57 -4.98
CA ASP A 358 -3.15 -9.59 -4.35
C ASP A 358 -3.10 -9.45 -2.82
N SER A 359 -2.70 -10.51 -2.11
CA SER A 359 -2.69 -10.54 -0.63
C SER A 359 -1.94 -9.35 0.00
N PHE A 360 -0.76 -8.99 -0.53
CA PHE A 360 0.01 -7.86 0.00
C PHE A 360 -0.64 -6.51 -0.30
N GLU A 361 -1.23 -6.37 -1.48
CA GLU A 361 -1.95 -5.17 -1.90
C GLU A 361 -3.18 -4.93 -1.02
N GLN A 362 -3.99 -5.96 -0.79
CA GLN A 362 -5.10 -5.92 0.15
C GLN A 362 -4.63 -5.54 1.56
N PHE A 363 -3.53 -6.14 2.04
CA PHE A 363 -2.94 -5.76 3.31
C PHE A 363 -2.61 -4.26 3.37
N CYS A 364 -1.98 -3.72 2.33
CA CYS A 364 -1.64 -2.29 2.23
C CYS A 364 -2.88 -1.40 2.23
N VAL A 365 -3.92 -1.73 1.47
CA VAL A 365 -5.22 -1.00 1.49
C VAL A 365 -5.75 -0.86 2.91
N TRP A 366 -5.73 -1.94 3.69
CA TRP A 366 -6.20 -1.91 5.08
C TRP A 366 -5.28 -1.14 6.02
N GLN A 367 -3.95 -1.16 5.81
CA GLN A 367 -3.03 -0.32 6.58
C GLN A 367 -3.29 1.17 6.33
N LEU A 368 -3.48 1.56 5.06
CA LEU A 368 -3.80 2.94 4.68
C LEU A 368 -5.17 3.37 5.22
N LEU A 369 -6.20 2.51 5.13
CA LEU A 369 -7.53 2.77 5.70
C LEU A 369 -7.47 2.96 7.21
N CYS A 370 -6.68 2.15 7.93
CA CYS A 370 -6.46 2.30 9.36
C CYS A 370 -5.74 3.60 9.71
N ALA A 371 -4.77 4.01 8.90
CA ALA A 371 -4.02 5.25 9.10
C ALA A 371 -4.89 6.50 8.90
N GLU A 372 -5.74 6.51 7.87
CA GLU A 372 -6.69 7.61 7.64
C GLU A 372 -7.80 7.66 8.71
N GLY A 373 -8.25 6.47 9.16
CA GLY A 373 -9.16 6.31 10.29
C GLY A 373 -10.57 6.90 10.07
N PRO A 374 -11.31 6.50 9.02
CA PRO A 374 -12.71 6.88 8.87
C PRO A 374 -13.59 6.29 9.98
N ASP A 375 -14.79 6.83 10.18
CA ASP A 375 -15.75 6.28 11.15
C ASP A 375 -16.18 4.87 10.74
N ALA A 376 -16.23 3.92 11.68
CA ALA A 376 -16.54 2.53 11.34
C ALA A 376 -17.94 2.35 10.71
N SER A 377 -18.89 3.26 10.93
CA SER A 377 -20.20 3.20 10.26
C SER A 377 -20.11 3.37 8.73
N LEU A 378 -19.01 3.93 8.22
CA LEU A 378 -18.74 4.06 6.78
C LEU A 378 -18.12 2.78 6.21
N VAL A 379 -17.35 2.04 7.01
CA VAL A 379 -16.58 0.86 6.57
C VAL A 379 -17.36 -0.45 6.72
N ILE A 380 -18.13 -0.60 7.82
CA ILE A 380 -18.87 -1.83 8.12
C ILE A 380 -19.80 -2.31 6.98
N PRO A 381 -20.52 -1.42 6.27
CA PRO A 381 -21.35 -1.83 5.14
C PRO A 381 -20.56 -2.59 4.05
N ALA A 382 -19.33 -2.17 3.75
CA ALA A 382 -18.45 -2.87 2.80
C ALA A 382 -18.06 -4.26 3.32
N ILE A 383 -17.74 -4.39 4.62
CA ILE A 383 -17.44 -5.67 5.28
C ILE A 383 -18.57 -6.68 5.09
N GLY A 384 -19.82 -6.22 5.03
CA GLY A 384 -20.99 -7.06 4.79
C GLY A 384 -20.94 -7.82 3.46
N LYS A 385 -20.11 -7.42 2.50
CA LYS A 385 -19.98 -8.06 1.19
C LYS A 385 -18.85 -9.10 1.14
N PHE A 386 -18.02 -9.21 2.17
CA PHE A 386 -16.88 -10.11 2.15
C PHE A 386 -17.33 -11.58 2.22
N ASP A 387 -16.75 -12.41 1.37
CA ASP A 387 -16.72 -13.87 1.53
C ASP A 387 -15.65 -14.28 2.55
N ALA A 388 -16.04 -15.15 3.50
CA ALA A 388 -15.17 -15.65 4.56
C ALA A 388 -14.16 -16.72 4.10
N GLN A 389 -14.33 -17.29 2.92
CA GLN A 389 -13.40 -18.27 2.35
C GLN A 389 -12.43 -17.64 1.36
N GLU A 390 -12.76 -16.48 0.79
CA GLU A 390 -11.94 -15.86 -0.26
C GLU A 390 -11.17 -14.61 0.24
N HIS A 391 -11.71 -13.84 1.18
CA HIS A 391 -11.15 -12.52 1.55
C HIS A 391 -10.51 -12.53 2.94
N HIS A 392 -9.48 -13.34 3.14
CA HIS A 392 -8.84 -13.50 4.45
C HIS A 392 -8.09 -12.23 4.91
N GLU A 393 -7.40 -11.56 4.00
CA GLU A 393 -6.65 -10.33 4.22
C GLU A 393 -7.60 -9.20 4.58
N ALA A 394 -8.69 -9.04 3.81
CA ALA A 394 -9.69 -8.03 4.09
C ALA A 394 -10.41 -8.25 5.42
N LEU A 395 -10.74 -9.49 5.77
CA LEU A 395 -11.33 -9.80 7.08
C LEU A 395 -10.36 -9.58 8.23
N SER A 396 -9.07 -9.87 8.04
CA SER A 396 -8.03 -9.61 9.05
C SER A 396 -7.84 -8.11 9.25
N GLY A 397 -7.76 -7.34 8.17
CA GLY A 397 -7.72 -5.88 8.18
C GLY A 397 -8.94 -5.27 8.87
N ALA A 398 -10.15 -5.75 8.54
CA ALA A 398 -11.39 -5.33 9.17
C ALA A 398 -11.42 -5.56 10.69
N ILE A 399 -10.89 -6.69 11.17
CA ILE A 399 -10.79 -6.97 12.61
C ILE A 399 -9.87 -5.96 13.30
N LEU A 400 -8.71 -5.66 12.71
CA LEU A 400 -7.74 -4.70 13.26
C LEU A 400 -8.30 -3.28 13.25
N PHE A 401 -8.94 -2.88 12.15
CA PHE A 401 -9.62 -1.59 12.01
C PHE A 401 -10.70 -1.41 13.10
N LEU A 402 -11.62 -2.36 13.23
CA LEU A 402 -12.69 -2.30 14.24
C LEU A 402 -12.16 -2.39 15.67
N ARG A 403 -11.01 -3.02 15.90
CA ARG A 403 -10.35 -3.05 17.20
C ARG A 403 -9.81 -1.66 17.60
N ALA A 404 -9.27 -0.92 16.64
CA ALA A 404 -8.68 0.40 16.85
C ALA A 404 -9.74 1.51 16.93
N GLU A 405 -10.77 1.45 16.10
CA GLU A 405 -11.82 2.46 16.00
C GLU A 405 -12.85 2.34 17.15
N ALA A 406 -13.28 3.48 17.70
CA ALA A 406 -14.23 3.55 18.81
C ALA A 406 -15.60 4.05 18.35
N SER A 407 -16.39 3.17 17.74
CA SER A 407 -17.57 3.59 17.00
C SER A 407 -18.71 4.23 17.83
N GLY A 408 -19.53 4.99 17.12
CA GLY A 408 -20.77 5.61 17.59
C GLY A 408 -22.00 4.70 17.49
N LEU A 409 -23.18 5.30 17.66
CA LEU A 409 -24.47 4.59 17.58
C LEU A 409 -24.71 3.93 16.21
N LEU A 410 -24.33 4.62 15.13
CA LEU A 410 -24.51 4.12 13.77
C LEU A 410 -23.65 2.89 13.51
N GLY A 411 -22.37 2.91 13.87
CA GLY A 411 -21.51 1.75 13.64
C GLY A 411 -21.90 0.53 14.49
N VAL A 412 -22.46 0.71 15.69
CA VAL A 412 -23.09 -0.42 16.43
C VAL A 412 -24.27 -0.99 15.64
N SER A 413 -25.12 -0.12 15.07
CA SER A 413 -26.28 -0.57 14.31
C SER A 413 -25.86 -1.33 13.05
N GLU A 414 -24.86 -0.81 12.33
CA GLU A 414 -24.27 -1.46 11.14
C GLU A 414 -23.60 -2.79 11.51
N LEU A 415 -22.82 -2.84 12.59
CA LEU A 415 -22.12 -4.06 13.04
C LEU A 415 -23.10 -5.19 13.34
N PHE A 416 -24.18 -4.91 14.09
CA PHE A 416 -25.18 -5.90 14.44
C PHE A 416 -26.18 -6.20 13.30
N SER A 417 -26.09 -5.46 12.20
CA SER A 417 -26.82 -5.73 10.96
C SER A 417 -26.02 -6.61 9.99
N LEU A 418 -24.75 -6.90 10.27
CA LEU A 418 -23.95 -7.80 9.46
C LEU A 418 -24.53 -9.22 9.44
N PRO A 419 -24.47 -9.92 8.28
CA PRO A 419 -24.91 -11.31 8.17
C PRO A 419 -24.21 -12.26 9.15
N LEU A 420 -24.89 -13.35 9.54
CA LEU A 420 -24.37 -14.33 10.52
C LEU A 420 -23.04 -14.99 10.15
N ARG A 421 -22.69 -15.04 8.86
CA ARG A 421 -21.35 -15.50 8.42
C ARG A 421 -20.21 -14.67 9.03
N HIS A 422 -20.46 -13.41 9.39
CA HIS A 422 -19.51 -12.53 10.08
C HIS A 422 -19.65 -12.56 11.60
N SER A 423 -20.35 -13.55 12.18
CA SER A 423 -20.59 -13.60 13.63
C SER A 423 -19.32 -13.60 14.46
N GLY A 424 -18.21 -14.17 13.96
CA GLY A 424 -16.91 -14.12 14.64
C GLY A 424 -16.38 -12.68 14.75
N LEU A 425 -16.43 -11.94 13.65
CA LEU A 425 -16.04 -10.53 13.58
C LEU A 425 -16.93 -9.64 14.45
N VAL A 426 -18.26 -9.81 14.37
CA VAL A 426 -19.22 -9.08 15.22
C VAL A 426 -18.96 -9.34 16.70
N THR A 427 -18.67 -10.60 17.07
CA THR A 427 -18.37 -10.98 18.45
C THR A 427 -17.05 -10.38 18.92
N ALA A 428 -15.99 -10.44 18.11
CA ALA A 428 -14.69 -9.88 18.44
C ALA A 428 -14.72 -8.36 18.60
N ALA A 429 -15.25 -7.63 17.61
CA ALA A 429 -15.38 -6.18 17.66
C ALA A 429 -16.34 -5.74 18.77
N GLY A 430 -17.52 -6.35 18.84
CA GLY A 430 -18.55 -6.03 19.83
C GLY A 430 -18.06 -6.26 21.26
N SER A 431 -17.42 -7.39 21.54
CA SER A 431 -16.89 -7.68 22.88
C SER A 431 -15.80 -6.68 23.27
N ARG A 432 -14.90 -6.31 22.35
CA ARG A 432 -13.87 -5.28 22.59
C ARG A 432 -14.48 -3.93 22.93
N TRP A 433 -15.43 -3.45 22.14
CA TRP A 433 -16.12 -2.18 22.35
C TRP A 433 -16.88 -2.14 23.67
N ILE A 434 -17.70 -3.18 23.92
CA ILE A 434 -18.52 -3.27 25.13
C ILE A 434 -17.64 -3.40 26.37
N ASN A 435 -16.60 -4.24 26.36
CA ASN A 435 -15.68 -4.37 27.49
C ASN A 435 -14.90 -3.07 27.76
N ALA A 436 -14.66 -2.23 26.74
CA ALA A 436 -13.98 -0.94 26.92
C ALA A 436 -14.91 0.15 27.51
N LYS A 437 -16.17 0.24 27.05
CA LYS A 437 -17.14 1.26 27.52
C LYS A 437 -18.55 0.67 27.69
N PRO A 438 -18.81 -0.17 28.71
CA PRO A 438 -20.07 -0.90 28.85
C PRO A 438 -21.32 -0.02 28.80
N SER A 439 -21.33 1.08 29.58
CA SER A 439 -22.47 2.01 29.66
C SER A 439 -22.75 2.77 28.36
N LYS A 440 -21.73 3.05 27.54
CA LYS A 440 -21.90 3.73 26.24
C LYS A 440 -22.60 2.77 25.26
N TYR A 441 -22.03 1.58 25.08
CA TYR A 441 -22.51 0.61 24.11
C TYR A 441 -23.83 -0.06 24.54
N ALA A 442 -24.10 -0.20 25.84
CA ALA A 442 -25.41 -0.62 26.36
C ALA A 442 -26.53 0.34 25.93
N LYS A 443 -26.30 1.66 25.99
CA LYS A 443 -27.27 2.66 25.52
C LYS A 443 -27.49 2.55 24.01
N TYR A 444 -26.42 2.37 23.24
CA TYR A 444 -26.51 2.23 21.78
C TYR A 444 -27.27 0.97 21.37
N LEU A 445 -26.96 -0.17 21.97
CA LEU A 445 -27.67 -1.43 21.75
C LEU A 445 -29.14 -1.35 22.17
N SER A 446 -29.44 -0.75 23.32
CA SER A 446 -30.83 -0.52 23.75
C SER A 446 -31.61 0.29 22.72
N HIS A 447 -31.02 1.38 22.23
CA HIS A 447 -31.65 2.22 21.21
C HIS A 447 -31.85 1.49 19.88
N PHE A 448 -30.86 0.68 19.46
CA PHE A 448 -30.97 -0.13 18.26
C PHE A 448 -32.09 -1.17 18.40
N LEU A 449 -32.13 -1.92 19.51
CA LEU A 449 -33.15 -2.91 19.84
C LEU A 449 -34.57 -2.32 19.84
N ASP A 450 -34.74 -1.09 20.34
CA ASP A 450 -36.04 -0.39 20.31
C ASP A 450 -36.53 -0.05 18.88
N LYS A 451 -35.61 0.04 17.91
CA LYS A 451 -35.90 0.43 16.52
C LYS A 451 -35.81 -0.73 15.52
N SER A 452 -35.27 -1.88 15.89
CA SER A 452 -35.08 -3.02 14.99
C SER A 452 -36.41 -3.58 14.47
N GLY A 453 -36.50 -3.81 13.16
CA GLY A 453 -37.59 -4.58 12.55
C GLY A 453 -37.51 -6.08 12.90
N LYS A 454 -38.56 -6.85 12.58
CA LYS A 454 -38.66 -8.27 12.96
C LYS A 454 -37.50 -9.14 12.45
N ASP A 455 -37.09 -8.95 11.19
CA ASP A 455 -36.03 -9.77 10.59
C ASP A 455 -34.65 -9.41 11.14
N THR A 456 -34.39 -8.11 11.31
CA THR A 456 -33.18 -7.58 11.96
C THR A 456 -33.08 -8.06 13.41
N LEU A 457 -34.21 -8.12 14.14
CA LEU A 457 -34.23 -8.52 15.54
C LEU A 457 -33.72 -9.95 15.76
N SER A 458 -34.12 -10.91 14.90
CA SER A 458 -33.64 -12.29 15.02
C SER A 458 -32.12 -12.39 14.82
N LEU A 459 -31.60 -11.63 13.86
CA LEU A 459 -30.16 -11.53 13.59
C LEU A 459 -29.42 -10.93 14.80
N THR A 460 -29.89 -9.78 15.29
CA THR A 460 -29.30 -9.08 16.43
C THR A 460 -29.31 -9.93 17.70
N LEU A 461 -30.39 -10.65 17.98
CA LEU A 461 -30.47 -11.54 19.15
C LEU A 461 -29.47 -12.70 19.06
N THR A 462 -29.23 -13.20 17.85
CA THR A 462 -28.23 -14.27 17.63
C THR A 462 -26.82 -13.74 17.88
N HIS A 463 -26.47 -12.57 17.33
CA HIS A 463 -25.20 -11.90 17.60
C HIS A 463 -25.00 -11.61 19.09
N LEU A 464 -26.03 -11.08 19.77
CA LEU A 464 -25.99 -10.83 21.22
C LEU A 464 -25.76 -12.12 22.02
N GLN A 465 -26.40 -13.22 21.62
CA GLN A 465 -26.22 -14.52 22.28
C GLN A 465 -24.77 -15.02 22.14
N ASN A 466 -24.18 -14.91 20.95
CA ASN A 466 -22.78 -15.31 20.72
C ASN A 466 -21.81 -14.44 21.54
N LEU A 467 -22.12 -13.15 21.65
CA LEU A 467 -21.32 -12.18 22.38
C LEU A 467 -21.31 -12.41 23.90
N LEU A 468 -22.38 -12.96 24.48
CA LEU A 468 -22.47 -13.26 25.92
C LEU A 468 -21.27 -14.04 26.47
N GLN A 469 -20.75 -14.98 25.70
CA GLN A 469 -19.66 -15.87 26.14
C GLN A 469 -18.33 -15.13 26.34
N TYR A 470 -18.20 -13.93 25.77
CA TYR A 470 -16.96 -13.16 25.72
C TYR A 470 -17.03 -11.84 26.51
N LEU A 471 -18.14 -11.59 27.20
CA LEU A 471 -18.30 -10.43 28.08
C LEU A 471 -17.71 -10.71 29.46
N LYS A 472 -17.11 -9.68 30.07
CA LYS A 472 -16.68 -9.73 31.47
C LYS A 472 -17.90 -9.72 32.39
N GLY A 473 -18.42 -10.90 32.72
CA GLY A 473 -19.63 -11.06 33.53
C GLY A 473 -20.87 -10.45 32.87
N ASN A 474 -21.76 -9.88 33.67
CA ASN A 474 -23.02 -9.26 33.20
C ASN A 474 -22.87 -7.78 32.83
N ALA A 475 -21.65 -7.28 32.62
CA ALA A 475 -21.36 -5.85 32.46
C ALA A 475 -22.23 -5.14 31.44
N LEU A 476 -22.58 -5.77 30.31
CA LEU A 476 -23.47 -5.17 29.30
C LEU A 476 -24.91 -4.95 29.83
N PHE A 477 -25.42 -5.90 30.62
CA PHE A 477 -26.81 -5.93 31.09
C PHE A 477 -27.02 -5.19 32.41
N GLU A 478 -25.96 -5.01 33.18
CA GLU A 478 -25.97 -4.18 34.39
C GLU A 478 -25.64 -2.72 34.08
N ALA A 479 -24.89 -2.46 33.00
CA ALA A 479 -24.55 -1.12 32.58
C ALA A 479 -25.76 -0.29 32.13
N ALA A 480 -25.61 1.04 32.20
CA ALA A 480 -26.64 2.02 31.84
C ALA A 480 -28.01 1.71 32.47
N ASP A 481 -28.03 1.42 33.78
CA ASP A 481 -29.22 1.09 34.56
C ASP A 481 -30.02 -0.08 33.98
N GLY A 482 -29.31 -1.05 33.40
CA GLY A 482 -29.89 -2.20 32.72
C GLY A 482 -30.71 -1.85 31.48
N ALA A 483 -30.30 -0.84 30.71
CA ALA A 483 -30.97 -0.41 29.48
C ALA A 483 -31.21 -1.58 28.52
N VAL A 484 -30.19 -2.42 28.26
CA VAL A 484 -30.31 -3.59 27.38
C VAL A 484 -31.30 -4.61 27.94
N ALA A 485 -31.24 -4.90 29.25
CA ALA A 485 -32.16 -5.83 29.89
C ALA A 485 -33.62 -5.34 29.82
N LYS A 486 -33.84 -4.05 30.04
CA LYS A 486 -35.16 -3.39 29.91
C LYS A 486 -35.67 -3.42 28.47
N ALA A 487 -34.81 -3.11 27.50
CA ALA A 487 -35.16 -3.16 26.07
C ALA A 487 -35.55 -4.57 25.63
N LEU A 488 -34.77 -5.59 26.02
CA LEU A 488 -35.12 -6.99 25.75
C LEU A 488 -36.44 -7.37 26.42
N CYS A 489 -36.64 -7.05 27.70
CA CYS A 489 -37.90 -7.34 28.40
C CYS A 489 -39.11 -6.70 27.70
N LYS A 490 -38.97 -5.44 27.26
CA LYS A 490 -39.99 -4.73 26.47
C LYS A 490 -40.26 -5.44 25.15
N LEU A 491 -39.23 -5.78 24.38
CA LEU A 491 -39.35 -6.49 23.10
C LEU A 491 -40.07 -7.84 23.23
N PHE A 492 -39.64 -8.68 24.17
CA PHE A 492 -40.24 -9.99 24.41
C PHE A 492 -41.68 -9.91 24.97
N SER A 493 -42.05 -8.80 25.62
CA SER A 493 -43.43 -8.56 26.06
C SER A 493 -44.34 -8.08 24.92
N ALA A 494 -43.81 -7.22 24.04
CA ALA A 494 -44.55 -6.64 22.93
C ALA A 494 -44.80 -7.65 21.82
N ASP A 495 -43.79 -8.44 21.44
CA ASP A 495 -43.89 -9.27 20.24
C ASP A 495 -44.70 -10.56 20.45
N LYS A 496 -45.86 -10.63 19.78
CA LYS A 496 -46.74 -11.81 19.75
C LYS A 496 -46.02 -13.01 19.12
N TYR A 497 -45.12 -12.79 18.16
CA TYR A 497 -44.36 -13.83 17.47
C TYR A 497 -43.43 -14.60 18.44
N TYR A 498 -42.70 -13.90 19.31
CA TYR A 498 -41.85 -14.56 20.32
C TYR A 498 -42.65 -15.23 21.44
N ARG A 499 -43.84 -14.69 21.77
CA ARG A 499 -44.79 -15.35 22.71
C ARG A 499 -45.36 -16.66 22.16
N GLU A 500 -45.58 -16.76 20.85
CA GLU A 500 -46.25 -17.91 20.23
C GLU A 500 -45.28 -18.98 19.71
N ARG A 501 -44.14 -18.61 19.13
CA ARG A 501 -43.21 -19.56 18.45
C ARG A 501 -42.27 -20.30 19.42
N ARG A 502 -42.15 -19.90 20.69
CA ARG A 502 -41.36 -20.58 21.72
C ARG A 502 -42.13 -20.79 23.04
N ARG A 503 -43.36 -21.34 22.97
CA ARG A 503 -44.05 -21.88 24.16
C ARG A 503 -43.28 -23.11 24.67
N GLY A 504 -42.24 -22.91 25.49
CA GLY A 504 -41.55 -23.99 26.19
C GLY A 504 -40.08 -23.72 26.54
N VAL A 505 -39.37 -22.87 25.80
CA VAL A 505 -37.95 -22.56 26.07
C VAL A 505 -37.77 -21.04 26.00
N ALA A 506 -37.63 -20.41 27.17
CA ALA A 506 -37.29 -19.00 27.24
C ALA A 506 -35.92 -18.78 26.57
N HIS A 507 -35.82 -17.77 25.71
CA HIS A 507 -34.55 -17.39 25.10
C HIS A 507 -33.52 -17.15 26.23
N PRO A 508 -32.29 -17.69 26.18
CA PRO A 508 -31.30 -17.49 27.25
C PRO A 508 -31.11 -16.02 27.63
N LEU A 509 -31.08 -15.14 26.63
CA LEU A 509 -31.08 -13.67 26.82
C LEU A 509 -32.29 -13.14 27.60
N LEU A 510 -33.49 -13.69 27.42
CA LEU A 510 -34.69 -13.27 28.15
C LEU A 510 -34.66 -13.74 29.60
N VAL A 511 -34.14 -14.94 29.87
CA VAL A 511 -33.96 -15.44 31.24
C VAL A 511 -32.99 -14.51 31.98
N LEU A 512 -31.82 -14.29 31.40
CA LEU A 512 -30.80 -13.38 31.93
C LEU A 512 -31.36 -11.96 32.15
N ALA A 513 -32.05 -11.40 31.16
CA ALA A 513 -32.62 -10.06 31.26
C ALA A 513 -33.67 -9.96 32.38
N ARG A 514 -34.51 -10.99 32.57
CA ARG A 514 -35.54 -11.01 33.64
C ARG A 514 -34.91 -11.11 35.02
N ASP A 515 -33.90 -11.97 35.17
CA ASP A 515 -33.22 -12.15 36.44
C ASP A 515 -32.52 -10.85 36.87
N LEU A 516 -31.86 -10.17 35.93
CA LEU A 516 -31.23 -8.87 36.20
C LEU A 516 -32.24 -7.74 36.44
N CYS A 517 -33.36 -7.71 35.72
CA CYS A 517 -34.43 -6.73 35.99
C CYS A 517 -35.08 -6.93 37.36
N ARG A 518 -35.13 -8.16 37.89
CA ARG A 518 -35.66 -8.46 39.23
C ARG A 518 -34.72 -8.05 40.36
N LEU A 519 -33.42 -8.02 40.09
CA LEU A 519 -32.38 -7.63 41.05
C LEU A 519 -32.18 -6.10 41.12
N SER A 520 -32.63 -5.36 40.11
CA SER A 520 -32.60 -3.89 40.11
C SER A 520 -33.77 -3.34 40.95
N PRO A 521 -33.55 -2.65 42.08
CA PRO A 521 -34.64 -2.14 42.90
C PRO A 521 -35.47 -1.11 42.11
N PRO A 522 -36.80 -1.09 42.26
CA PRO A 522 -37.59 -0.03 41.65
C PRO A 522 -37.12 1.31 42.22
N ASN A 523 -36.85 2.29 41.34
CA ASN A 523 -36.55 3.65 41.77
C ASN A 523 -37.63 4.09 42.78
N PRO A 524 -37.25 4.55 43.98
CA PRO A 524 -38.22 5.06 44.93
C PRO A 524 -39.01 6.19 44.25
N PRO A 525 -40.34 6.24 44.41
CA PRO A 525 -41.13 7.30 43.81
C PRO A 525 -40.56 8.66 44.25
N PRO A 526 -40.59 9.69 43.37
CA PRO A 526 -40.14 11.02 43.75
C PRO A 526 -40.90 11.41 45.02
N ARG A 527 -40.14 11.65 46.11
CA ARG A 527 -40.72 12.15 47.35
C ARG A 527 -41.46 13.42 46.97
N ARG A 528 -42.78 13.42 47.16
CA ARG A 528 -43.55 14.67 47.16
C ARG A 528 -42.95 15.51 48.28
N GLU A 529 -42.35 16.64 47.90
CA GLU A 529 -42.05 17.71 48.84
C GLU A 529 -43.40 18.15 49.42
N GLU A 530 -43.59 17.90 50.72
CA GLU A 530 -44.63 18.54 51.54
C GLU A 530 -44.08 19.82 52.14
#